data_AF-A0A9Q3KWX3-F1
#
_entry.id   AF-A0A9Q3KWX3-F1
#
_cell.length_a   1.000
_cell.length_b   1.000
_cell.length_c   1.000
_cell.angle_alpha   90.00
_cell.angle_beta   90.00
_cell.angle_gamma   90.00
#
_symmetry.space_group_name_H-M   'P 1'
#
loop_
_entity.id
_entity.type
_entity.pdbx_description
1 polymer ?
#
loop_
_entity_poly.entity_id
_entity_poly.type
_entity_poly.pdbx_seq_one_letter_code
_entity_poly.pdbx_strand_id
1 'polypeptide(L)'
;FHSHILQVFGIENPQLNNKFSISFHNLEPSMGQELLKEVPKLEEWPHFSGEGEYDHMKCIRGIEIIKEDFELPERLVTARFNTLFTKSAHKWYIKLRQEHGHHSWTW
;
A
#
# COMPACT_ATOMS: atom_id res chain seq x y z
N PHE A 1 -7.05 0.81 -5.32
CA PHE A 1 -5.87 0.18 -5.88
C PHE A 1 -5.78 -1.30 -5.48
N HIS A 2 -5.98 -1.61 -4.20
CA HIS A 2 -5.99 -2.92 -3.57
C HIS A 2 -7.01 -3.87 -4.19
N SER A 3 -8.28 -3.45 -4.38
CA SER A 3 -9.30 -4.30 -5.02
C SER A 3 -8.89 -4.67 -6.45
N HIS A 4 -8.41 -3.67 -7.21
CA HIS A 4 -7.95 -3.89 -8.57
C HIS A 4 -6.66 -4.73 -8.65
N ILE A 5 -5.71 -4.56 -7.72
CA ILE A 5 -4.53 -5.42 -7.58
C ILE A 5 -4.97 -6.86 -7.33
N LEU A 6 -5.87 -7.07 -6.37
CA LEU A 6 -6.37 -8.39 -6.04
C LEU A 6 -7.06 -9.05 -7.25
N GLN A 7 -7.84 -8.28 -8.03
CA GLN A 7 -8.44 -8.77 -9.28
C GLN A 7 -7.40 -9.13 -10.35
N VAL A 8 -6.41 -8.27 -10.59
CA VAL A 8 -5.35 -8.49 -11.59
C VAL A 8 -4.48 -9.70 -11.23
N PHE A 9 -4.26 -9.95 -9.94
CA PHE A 9 -3.50 -11.10 -9.45
C PHE A 9 -4.36 -12.33 -9.11
N GLY A 10 -5.67 -12.32 -9.43
CA GLY A 10 -6.55 -13.48 -9.25
C GLY A 10 -6.82 -13.87 -7.80
N ILE A 11 -6.73 -12.92 -6.86
CA ILE A 11 -7.00 -13.13 -5.43
C ILE A 11 -8.42 -12.66 -5.12
N GLU A 12 -9.40 -13.55 -5.21
CA GLU A 12 -10.71 -13.30 -4.61
C GLU A 12 -10.63 -13.67 -3.12
N ASN A 13 -10.58 -12.68 -2.22
CA ASN A 13 -10.59 -12.94 -0.78
C ASN A 13 -11.76 -12.22 -0.06
N PRO A 14 -12.86 -12.92 0.25
CA PRO A 14 -14.03 -12.35 0.92
C PRO A 14 -13.79 -11.88 2.36
N GLN A 15 -12.68 -12.29 3.00
CA GLN A 15 -12.45 -12.08 4.44
C GLN A 15 -11.83 -10.72 4.80
N LEU A 16 -11.41 -9.91 3.83
CA LEU A 16 -10.73 -8.63 4.09
C LEU A 16 -11.66 -7.40 4.04
N ASN A 17 -12.99 -7.58 3.89
CA ASN A 17 -13.89 -6.47 3.60
C ASN A 17 -14.45 -5.71 4.82
N ASN A 18 -14.05 -6.04 6.05
CA ASN A 18 -14.72 -5.49 7.21
C ASN A 18 -13.76 -5.03 8.32
N LYS A 19 -13.98 -3.77 8.73
CA LYS A 19 -13.12 -2.89 9.52
C LYS A 19 -11.93 -2.40 8.68
N PHE A 20 -11.61 -1.12 8.57
CA PHE A 20 -11.58 -0.08 9.59
C PHE A 20 -11.66 1.28 8.90
N SER A 21 -12.40 2.22 9.49
CA SER A 21 -12.27 3.64 9.17
C SER A 21 -12.17 4.37 10.50
N ILE A 22 -10.96 4.79 10.86
CA ILE A 22 -10.74 5.78 11.90
C ILE A 22 -9.98 6.94 11.24
N SER A 23 -10.52 8.13 11.41
CA SER A 23 -10.10 9.36 10.74
C SER A 23 -9.02 10.07 11.55
N PHE A 24 -7.89 10.41 10.91
CA PHE A 24 -6.74 11.12 11.48
C PHE A 24 -6.96 12.60 11.78
N HIS A 25 -8.19 13.10 11.69
CA HIS A 25 -8.43 14.54 11.79
C HIS A 25 -8.23 15.13 13.20
N ASN A 26 -7.89 14.32 14.23
CA ASN A 26 -7.86 14.75 15.63
C ASN A 26 -6.56 14.46 16.41
N LEU A 27 -5.45 14.06 15.76
CA LEU A 27 -4.18 13.86 16.47
C LEU A 27 -3.39 15.17 16.62
N GLU A 28 -2.95 15.46 17.84
CA GLU A 28 -2.06 16.56 18.20
C GLU A 28 -0.81 16.57 17.29
N PRO A 29 -0.42 17.72 16.70
CA PRO A 29 0.68 17.80 15.71
C PRO A 29 2.03 17.26 16.20
N SER A 30 2.24 17.19 17.52
CA SER A 30 3.46 16.71 18.16
C SER A 30 3.59 15.17 18.11
N MET A 31 2.51 14.44 18.38
CA MET A 31 2.51 12.97 18.41
C MET A 31 2.59 12.36 17.01
N GLY A 32 1.96 12.99 16.01
CA GLY A 32 2.00 12.52 14.63
C GLY A 32 3.40 12.54 14.01
N GLN A 33 4.27 13.48 14.42
CA GLN A 33 5.64 13.55 13.92
C GLN A 33 6.59 12.52 14.56
N GLU A 34 6.32 12.11 15.80
CA GLU A 34 7.12 11.08 16.48
C GLU A 34 6.80 9.69 15.94
N LEU A 35 5.52 9.37 15.71
CA LEU A 35 5.13 8.09 15.09
C LEU A 35 5.72 7.91 13.69
N LEU A 36 5.83 9.00 12.91
CA LEU A 36 6.47 8.97 11.59
C LEU A 36 7.97 8.65 11.63
N LYS A 37 8.66 8.86 12.75
CA LYS A 37 10.08 8.50 12.93
C LYS A 37 10.26 7.00 13.19
N GLU A 38 9.25 6.35 13.75
CA GLU A 38 9.23 4.92 14.04
C GLU A 38 8.79 4.10 12.81
N VAL A 39 8.16 4.73 11.81
CA VAL A 39 7.77 4.08 10.56
C VAL A 39 9.02 3.53 9.87
N PRO A 40 9.02 2.24 9.47
CA PRO A 40 10.13 1.64 8.75
C PRO A 40 10.50 2.48 7.53
N LYS A 41 11.81 2.61 7.29
CA LYS A 41 12.32 3.31 6.11
C LYS A 41 11.81 2.62 4.86
N LEU A 42 11.75 3.37 3.76
CA LEU A 42 11.17 2.87 2.52
C LEU A 42 11.90 1.63 2.00
N GLU A 43 13.19 1.48 2.28
CA GLU A 43 13.98 0.31 1.89
C GLU A 43 13.59 -0.97 2.65
N GLU A 44 12.99 -0.83 3.84
CA GLU A 44 12.57 -1.93 4.73
C GLU A 44 11.17 -2.43 4.39
N TRP A 45 10.45 -1.73 3.51
CA TRP A 45 9.14 -2.12 3.04
C TRP A 45 9.24 -3.26 2.02
N PRO A 46 8.22 -4.11 1.91
CA PRO A 46 8.25 -5.22 0.97
C PRO A 46 8.18 -4.70 -0.47
N HIS A 47 9.18 -5.07 -1.27
CA HIS A 47 9.23 -4.75 -2.69
C HIS A 47 8.49 -5.82 -3.51
N PHE A 48 7.84 -5.40 -4.58
CA PHE A 48 7.09 -6.28 -5.48
C PHE A 48 7.64 -6.17 -6.90
N SER A 49 8.03 -7.30 -7.47
CA SER A 49 8.67 -7.36 -8.79
C SER A 49 7.71 -7.77 -9.90
N GLY A 50 6.67 -8.54 -9.56
CA GLY A 50 5.73 -9.11 -10.53
C GLY A 50 6.34 -10.24 -11.36
N GLU A 51 7.43 -10.85 -10.90
CA GLU A 51 8.14 -11.93 -11.61
C GLU A 51 8.19 -13.25 -10.83
N GLY A 52 7.81 -13.26 -9.55
CA GLY A 52 7.82 -14.46 -8.70
C GLY A 52 6.41 -14.99 -8.40
N GLU A 53 6.27 -16.30 -8.22
CA GLU A 53 5.04 -16.84 -7.64
C GLU A 53 4.90 -16.34 -6.19
N TYR A 54 3.73 -15.77 -5.85
CA TYR A 54 3.36 -15.30 -4.51
C TYR A 54 4.12 -14.07 -3.95
N ASP A 55 4.92 -13.35 -4.74
CA ASP A 55 5.60 -12.11 -4.28
C ASP A 55 4.61 -10.98 -3.98
N HIS A 56 3.49 -10.93 -4.71
CA HIS A 56 2.41 -9.97 -4.51
C HIS A 56 1.69 -10.13 -3.15
N MET A 57 1.39 -11.35 -2.70
CA MET A 57 0.71 -11.59 -1.42
C MET A 57 1.53 -11.14 -0.22
N LYS A 58 2.85 -11.40 -0.26
CA LYS A 58 3.77 -10.94 0.78
C LYS A 58 3.88 -9.42 0.79
N CYS A 59 3.89 -8.79 -0.38
CA CYS A 59 3.91 -7.33 -0.51
C CYS A 59 2.64 -6.69 0.04
N ILE A 60 1.46 -7.13 -0.39
CA ILE A 60 0.17 -6.58 0.06
C ILE A 60 0.04 -6.75 1.57
N ARG A 61 0.27 -7.95 2.10
CA ARG A 61 0.16 -8.21 3.54
C ARG A 61 1.15 -7.38 4.36
N GLY A 62 2.39 -7.26 3.91
CA GLY A 62 3.39 -6.44 4.61
C GLY A 62 3.05 -4.96 4.59
N ILE A 63 2.52 -4.43 3.48
CA ILE A 63 2.04 -3.05 3.40
C ILE A 63 0.84 -2.82 4.34
N GLU A 64 -0.11 -3.75 4.42
CA GLU A 64 -1.24 -3.63 5.35
C GLU A 64 -0.79 -3.64 6.81
N ILE A 65 0.13 -4.55 7.20
CA ILE A 65 0.69 -4.58 8.55
C ILE A 65 1.35 -3.24 8.89
N ILE A 66 2.20 -2.69 8.01
CA ILE A 66 2.86 -1.40 8.27
C ILE A 66 1.83 -0.25 8.31
N LYS A 67 0.81 -0.29 7.45
CA LYS A 67 -0.24 0.72 7.45
C LYS A 67 -1.07 0.68 8.74
N GLU A 68 -1.34 -0.50 9.28
CA GLU A 68 -2.07 -0.69 10.53
C GLU A 68 -1.23 -0.33 11.76
N ASP A 69 -0.03 -0.91 11.88
CA ASP A 69 0.86 -0.72 13.04
C ASP A 69 1.25 0.74 13.25
N PHE A 70 1.43 1.48 12.16
CA PHE A 70 1.84 2.89 12.19
C PHE A 70 0.72 3.85 11.77
N GLU A 71 -0.51 3.33 11.60
CA GLU A 71 -1.67 4.17 11.35
C GLU A 71 -1.45 5.12 10.15
N LEU A 72 -0.88 4.60 9.05
CA LEU A 72 -0.40 5.44 7.97
C LEU A 72 -1.56 5.97 7.10
N PRO A 73 -1.53 7.27 6.73
CA PRO A 73 -2.47 7.81 5.76
C PRO A 73 -2.37 7.09 4.42
N GLU A 74 -3.52 6.81 3.82
CA GLU A 74 -3.63 6.11 2.54
C GLU A 74 -2.82 6.78 1.41
N ARG A 75 -2.79 8.11 1.41
CA ARG A 75 -2.00 8.92 0.48
C ARG A 75 -0.49 8.72 0.65
N LEU A 76 -0.02 8.50 1.88
CA LEU A 76 1.39 8.23 2.16
C LEU A 76 1.80 6.86 1.64
N VAL A 77 0.96 5.85 1.86
CA VAL A 77 1.17 4.48 1.36
C VAL A 77 1.21 4.45 -0.16
N THR A 78 0.19 5.02 -0.81
CA THR A 78 0.10 5.06 -2.29
C THR A 78 1.20 5.90 -2.96
N ALA A 79 1.76 6.91 -2.29
CA ALA A 79 2.89 7.67 -2.78
C ALA A 79 4.19 6.83 -2.86
N ARG A 80 4.31 5.80 -2.01
CA ARG A 80 5.50 4.92 -1.94
C ARG A 80 5.53 3.84 -3.04
N PHE A 81 4.41 3.53 -3.69
CA PHE A 81 4.34 2.43 -4.68
C PHE A 81 5.24 2.59 -5.89
N ASN A 82 5.54 3.83 -6.29
CA ASN A 82 6.47 4.04 -7.39
C ASN A 82 7.88 3.48 -7.09
N THR A 83 8.26 3.42 -5.82
CA THR A 83 9.54 2.89 -5.36
C THR A 83 9.45 1.42 -4.98
N LEU A 84 8.34 1.00 -4.35
CA LEU A 84 8.15 -0.38 -3.89
C LEU A 84 7.92 -1.36 -5.03
N PHE A 85 7.34 -0.89 -6.13
CA PHE A 85 7.19 -1.70 -7.33
C PHE A 85 8.43 -1.63 -8.19
N THR A 86 8.90 -2.79 -8.60
CA THR A 86 10.10 -2.97 -9.39
C THR A 86 9.78 -3.79 -10.63
N LYS A 87 10.66 -3.75 -11.64
CA LYS A 87 10.58 -4.58 -12.85
C LYS A 87 9.20 -4.53 -13.54
N SER A 88 8.52 -5.67 -13.71
CA SER A 88 7.24 -5.78 -14.40
C SER A 88 6.11 -5.08 -13.65
N ALA A 89 6.11 -5.18 -12.32
CA ALA A 89 5.14 -4.47 -11.47
C ALA A 89 5.27 -2.94 -11.60
N HIS A 90 6.50 -2.42 -11.70
CA HIS A 90 6.72 -0.98 -11.87
C HIS A 90 6.14 -0.48 -13.19
N LYS A 91 6.43 -1.18 -14.29
CA LYS A 91 5.92 -0.83 -15.63
C LYS A 91 4.38 -0.85 -15.65
N TRP A 92 3.78 -1.86 -15.04
CA TRP A 92 2.33 -1.95 -14.89
C TRP A 92 1.77 -0.76 -14.11
N TYR A 93 2.39 -0.39 -12.99
CA TYR A 93 1.93 0.72 -12.17
C TYR A 93 1.98 2.06 -12.87
N ILE A 94 3.06 2.36 -13.60
CA ILE A 94 3.17 3.59 -14.38
C ILE A 94 2.05 3.66 -15.44
N LYS A 95 1.80 2.56 -16.15
CA LYS A 95 0.72 2.48 -17.14
C LYS A 95 -0.65 2.71 -16.49
N LEU A 96 -0.92 2.04 -15.37
CA LEU A 96 -2.17 2.22 -14.61
C LEU A 96 -2.37 3.67 -14.16
N ARG A 97 -1.31 4.35 -13.70
CA ARG A 97 -1.35 5.77 -13.31
C ARG A 97 -1.58 6.71 -14.49
N GLN A 98 -1.12 6.36 -15.69
CA GLN A 98 -1.37 7.14 -16.90
C GLN A 98 -2.81 7.00 -17.36
N GLU A 99 -3.37 5.78 -17.28
CA GLU A 99 -4.71 5.47 -17.78
C GLU A 99 -5.82 5.94 -16.82
N HIS A 100 -5.59 5.82 -15.51
CA HIS A 100 -6.64 6.05 -14.51
C HIS A 100 -6.32 7.17 -13.51
N GLY A 101 -5.09 7.70 -13.52
CA GLY A 101 -4.68 8.77 -12.60
C GLY A 101 -4.38 8.25 -11.19
N HIS A 102 -4.57 9.11 -10.19
CA HIS A 102 -4.33 8.74 -8.79
C HIS A 102 -5.58 8.13 -8.16
N HIS A 103 -5.44 6.92 -7.63
CA HIS A 103 -6.47 6.26 -6.84
C HIS A 103 -6.03 6.02 -5.40
N SER A 104 -7.03 5.96 -4.54
CA SER A 104 -6.91 5.53 -3.16
C SER A 104 -6.42 4.07 -3.12
N TRP A 105 -5.69 3.68 -2.08
CA TRP A 105 -5.34 2.29 -1.79
C TRP A 105 -6.56 1.39 -1.82
N THR A 106 -7.68 1.79 -1.22
CA THR A 106 -8.90 0.96 -1.08
C THR A 106 -9.68 0.74 -2.36
N TRP A 107 -9.45 1.54 -3.40
CA TRP A 107 -10.12 1.42 -4.71
C TRP A 107 -9.98 0.01 -5.35
#